data_AF-A0A1Q3WQK7-F1
#
_entry.id   AF-A0A1Q3WQK7-F1
#
_cell.length_a   1.000
_cell.length_b   1.000
_cell.length_c   1.000
_cell.angle_alpha   90.00
_cell.angle_beta   90.00
_cell.angle_gamma   90.00
#
_symmetry.space_group_name_H-M   'P 1'
#
loop_
_entity.id
_entity.type
_entity.pdbx_description
1 polymer ?
#
loop_
_entity_poly.entity_id
_entity_poly.type
_entity_poly.pdbx_seq_one_letter_code
_entity_poly.pdbx_strand_id
1 'polypeptide(L)'
;MANKHQLEAKADDVMASAEQADTTVQQFCILWSGIIKPALDLVKSFTGPKVDQQIDKLEKAADELCDGTNPDVKNYCLYWNTFHIKSLLKLVEIFTGPKVDKVINKFIAISDSLCEPQP
;
A
#
# COMPACT_ATOMS: atom_id res chain seq x y z
N MET A 1 -15.57 1.46 -5.11
CA MET A 1 -14.25 1.63 -5.76
C MET A 1 -13.93 3.12 -5.78
N ALA A 2 -12.77 3.52 -5.25
CA ALA A 2 -12.30 4.90 -5.38
C ALA A 2 -11.92 5.16 -6.84
N ASN A 3 -12.18 6.36 -7.35
CA ASN A 3 -11.70 6.77 -8.67
C ASN A 3 -10.44 7.65 -8.55
N LYS A 4 -9.73 7.87 -9.66
CA LYS A 4 -8.52 8.70 -9.72
C LYS A 4 -8.65 10.02 -8.94
N HIS A 5 -9.72 10.78 -9.20
CA HIS A 5 -9.92 12.10 -8.61
C HIS A 5 -10.07 12.03 -7.09
N GLN A 6 -10.72 10.98 -6.59
CA GLN A 6 -10.85 10.77 -5.15
C GLN A 6 -9.51 10.44 -4.49
N LEU A 7 -8.63 9.69 -5.17
CA LEU A 7 -7.28 9.40 -4.66
C LEU A 7 -6.40 10.64 -4.66
N GLU A 8 -6.39 11.42 -5.76
CA GLU A 8 -5.62 12.67 -5.82
C GLU A 8 -6.09 13.71 -4.80
N ALA A 9 -7.41 13.81 -4.57
CA ALA A 9 -7.96 14.75 -3.60
C ALA A 9 -7.57 14.41 -2.16
N LYS A 10 -7.43 13.12 -1.84
CA LYS A 10 -7.08 12.65 -0.49
C LYS A 10 -5.58 12.50 -0.26
N ALA A 11 -4.77 12.44 -1.31
CA ALA A 11 -3.36 12.10 -1.21
C ALA A 11 -2.57 13.04 -0.29
N ASP A 12 -2.82 14.35 -0.36
CA ASP A 12 -2.13 15.32 0.49
C ASP A 12 -2.53 15.15 1.98
N ASP A 13 -3.82 14.98 2.26
CA ASP A 13 -4.34 14.78 3.62
C ASP A 13 -3.84 13.46 4.23
N VAL A 14 -3.82 12.38 3.45
CA VAL A 14 -3.30 11.07 3.85
C VAL A 14 -1.81 11.15 4.12
N MET A 15 -1.05 11.83 3.26
CA MET A 15 0.39 12.02 3.44
C MET A 15 0.68 12.82 4.73
N ALA A 16 -0.03 13.94 4.94
CA ALA A 16 0.12 14.74 6.14
C ALA A 16 -0.24 13.96 7.42
N SER A 17 -1.31 13.15 7.35
CA SER A 17 -1.72 12.29 8.47
C SER A 17 -0.67 11.23 8.78
N ALA A 18 -0.05 10.63 7.75
CA ALA A 18 1.03 9.68 7.93
C ALA A 18 2.28 10.36 8.51
N GLU A 19 2.65 11.56 8.07
CA GLU A 19 3.81 12.28 8.61
C GLU A 19 3.65 12.64 10.10
N GLN A 20 2.41 12.76 10.59
CA GLN A 20 2.10 13.02 12.00
C GLN A 20 2.04 11.76 12.85
N ALA A 21 2.12 10.56 12.27
CA ALA A 21 1.98 9.32 13.02
C ALA A 21 3.25 8.95 13.80
N ASP A 22 3.07 8.45 15.01
CA ASP A 22 4.14 8.22 16.00
C ASP A 22 5.03 7.02 15.66
N THR A 23 4.53 6.07 14.86
CA THR A 23 5.25 4.83 14.55
C THR A 23 5.20 4.49 13.07
N THR A 24 6.24 3.81 12.57
CA THR A 24 6.32 3.33 11.18
C THR A 24 5.12 2.45 10.80
N VAL A 25 4.61 1.64 11.73
CA VAL A 25 3.43 0.80 11.49
C VAL A 25 2.15 1.64 11.36
N GLN A 26 1.99 2.70 12.17
CA GLN A 26 0.87 3.63 11.97
C GLN A 26 0.99 4.39 10.65
N GLN A 27 2.19 4.85 10.27
CA GLN A 27 2.43 5.46 8.96
C GLN A 27 2.02 4.50 7.84
N PHE A 28 2.48 3.26 7.92
CA PHE A 28 2.09 2.19 7.00
C PHE A 28 0.57 2.08 6.88
N CYS A 29 -0.15 1.97 8.00
CA CYS A 29 -1.59 1.75 8.01
C CYS A 29 -2.41 2.93 7.46
N ILE A 30 -1.96 4.16 7.73
CA ILE A 30 -2.59 5.37 7.20
C ILE A 30 -2.45 5.41 5.68
N LEU A 31 -1.24 5.20 5.16
CA LEU A 31 -1.01 5.18 3.71
C LEU A 31 -1.73 4.01 3.04
N TRP A 32 -1.69 2.83 3.68
CA TRP A 32 -2.32 1.60 3.23
C TRP A 32 -3.82 1.80 2.99
N SER A 33 -4.54 2.19 4.03
CA SER A 33 -5.99 2.36 4.00
C SER A 33 -6.44 3.57 3.18
N GLY A 34 -5.66 4.66 3.22
CA GLY A 34 -6.03 5.93 2.58
C GLY A 34 -5.88 5.93 1.06
N ILE A 35 -4.81 5.31 0.53
CA ILE A 35 -4.46 5.39 -0.89
C ILE A 35 -4.12 4.04 -1.50
N ILE A 36 -3.27 3.24 -0.85
CA ILE A 36 -2.64 2.07 -1.50
C ILE A 36 -3.63 0.96 -1.79
N LYS A 37 -4.43 0.55 -0.81
CA LYS A 37 -5.47 -0.48 -1.01
C LYS A 37 -6.52 -0.03 -2.05
N PRO A 38 -7.09 1.18 -1.97
CA PRO A 38 -7.95 1.71 -3.03
C PRO A 38 -7.31 1.75 -4.42
N ALA A 39 -6.01 2.04 -4.51
CA ALA A 39 -5.26 2.04 -5.75
C ALA A 39 -5.06 0.61 -6.31
N LEU A 40 -4.77 -0.37 -5.45
CA LEU A 40 -4.67 -1.77 -5.85
C LEU A 40 -6.03 -2.33 -6.29
N ASP A 41 -7.13 -1.93 -5.66
CA ASP A 41 -8.49 -2.24 -6.13
C ASP A 41 -8.76 -1.72 -7.55
N LEU A 42 -8.23 -0.53 -7.89
CA LEU A 42 -8.27 -0.04 -9.27
C LEU A 42 -7.47 -0.94 -10.21
N VAL A 43 -6.30 -1.44 -9.77
CA VAL A 43 -5.49 -2.38 -10.56
C VAL A 43 -6.23 -3.68 -10.86
N LYS A 44 -6.99 -4.21 -9.90
CA LYS A 44 -7.83 -5.40 -10.11
C LYS A 44 -8.84 -5.21 -11.24
N SER A 45 -9.28 -3.97 -11.51
CA SER A 45 -10.26 -3.70 -12.59
C SER A 45 -9.75 -3.95 -14.01
N PHE A 46 -8.42 -4.01 -14.20
CA PHE A 46 -7.78 -4.20 -15.51
C PHE A 46 -6.68 -5.28 -15.50
N THR A 47 -6.51 -5.99 -14.40
CA THR A 47 -5.66 -7.18 -14.33
C THR A 47 -6.52 -8.45 -14.42
N GLY A 48 -5.94 -9.62 -14.13
CA GLY A 48 -6.64 -10.90 -14.26
C GLY A 48 -6.61 -11.70 -12.97
N PRO A 49 -7.40 -12.79 -12.88
CA PRO A 49 -7.68 -13.48 -11.62
C PRO A 49 -6.45 -13.94 -10.83
N LYS A 50 -5.34 -14.25 -11.53
CA LYS A 50 -4.08 -14.64 -10.89
C LYS A 50 -3.41 -13.49 -10.15
N VAL A 51 -3.45 -12.29 -10.72
CA VAL A 51 -2.89 -11.07 -10.10
C VAL A 51 -3.79 -10.62 -8.96
N ASP A 52 -5.11 -10.65 -9.17
CA ASP A 52 -6.09 -10.29 -8.13
C ASP A 52 -5.90 -11.13 -6.86
N GLN A 53 -5.75 -12.45 -7.01
CA GLN A 53 -5.48 -13.34 -5.87
C GLN A 53 -4.17 -13.01 -5.12
N GLN A 54 -3.15 -12.50 -5.80
CA GLN A 54 -1.90 -12.08 -5.15
C GLN A 54 -2.12 -10.77 -4.39
N ILE A 55 -2.84 -9.83 -4.98
CA ILE A 55 -3.23 -8.58 -4.32
C ILE A 55 -4.09 -8.89 -3.09
N ASP A 56 -5.08 -9.79 -3.18
CA ASP A 56 -5.94 -10.17 -2.05
C ASP A 56 -5.15 -10.75 -0.87
N LYS A 57 -4.09 -11.53 -1.14
CA LYS A 57 -3.20 -12.07 -0.10
C LYS A 57 -2.39 -10.97 0.58
N LEU A 58 -1.84 -10.03 -0.20
CA LEU A 58 -1.15 -8.86 0.33
C LEU A 58 -2.11 -8.03 1.17
N GLU A 59 -3.32 -7.78 0.66
CA GLU A 59 -4.33 -6.98 1.33
C GLU A 59 -4.70 -7.57 2.68
N LYS A 60 -4.99 -8.87 2.71
CA LYS A 60 -5.27 -9.57 3.95
C LYS A 60 -4.13 -9.42 4.96
N ALA A 61 -2.88 -9.62 4.54
CA ALA A 61 -1.74 -9.52 5.44
C ALA A 61 -1.49 -8.08 5.94
N ALA A 62 -1.70 -7.08 5.09
CA ALA A 62 -1.59 -5.67 5.48
C ALA A 62 -2.73 -5.25 6.42
N ASP A 63 -3.95 -5.70 6.17
CA ASP A 63 -5.10 -5.47 7.06
C ASP A 63 -4.87 -6.13 8.42
N GLU A 64 -4.40 -7.38 8.47
CA GLU A 64 -4.08 -8.07 9.73
C GLU A 64 -2.99 -7.35 10.54
N LEU A 65 -1.99 -6.76 9.87
CA LEU A 65 -0.96 -5.93 10.50
C LEU A 65 -1.57 -4.65 11.10
N CYS A 66 -2.50 -4.01 10.39
CA CYS A 66 -3.12 -2.75 10.82
C CYS A 66 -4.18 -2.90 11.90
N ASP A 67 -4.96 -3.98 11.85
CA ASP A 67 -5.97 -4.29 12.85
C ASP A 67 -5.38 -4.97 14.10
N GLY A 68 -4.08 -5.28 14.07
CA GLY A 68 -3.35 -5.90 15.18
C GLY A 68 -3.71 -7.37 15.44
N THR A 69 -4.50 -7.99 14.56
CA THR A 69 -4.88 -9.41 14.64
C THR A 69 -3.72 -10.33 14.30
N ASN A 70 -2.77 -9.84 13.49
CA ASN A 70 -1.46 -10.46 13.30
C ASN A 70 -0.40 -9.35 13.24
N PRO A 71 0.16 -8.93 14.38
CA PRO A 71 1.15 -7.86 14.42
C PRO A 71 2.51 -8.29 13.83
N ASP A 72 2.67 -9.56 13.45
CA ASP A 72 3.89 -10.04 12.82
C ASP A 72 3.95 -9.60 11.35
N VAL A 73 4.85 -8.64 11.10
CA VAL A 73 5.21 -8.09 9.81
C VAL A 73 5.71 -9.17 8.82
N LYS A 74 6.13 -10.34 9.31
CA LYS A 74 6.68 -11.43 8.49
C LYS A 74 5.75 -11.92 7.37
N ASN A 75 4.45 -12.07 7.64
CA ASN A 75 3.50 -12.53 6.60
C ASN A 75 3.32 -11.48 5.52
N TYR A 76 3.20 -10.20 5.92
CA TYR A 76 3.18 -9.08 4.99
C TYR A 76 4.45 -9.07 4.12
N CYS A 77 5.62 -9.21 4.75
CA CYS A 77 6.90 -9.18 4.04
C CYS A 77 7.14 -10.35 3.10
N LEU A 78 6.61 -11.54 3.42
CA LEU A 78 6.62 -12.65 2.48
C LEU A 78 5.93 -12.24 1.18
N TYR A 79 4.73 -11.67 1.26
CA TYR A 79 3.96 -11.25 0.08
C TYR A 79 4.57 -10.02 -0.61
N TRP A 80 5.04 -9.03 0.16
CA TRP A 80 5.71 -7.84 -0.36
C TRP A 80 6.95 -8.20 -1.21
N ASN A 81 7.77 -9.13 -0.73
CA ASN A 81 9.03 -9.50 -1.38
C ASN A 81 8.86 -10.53 -2.50
N THR A 82 7.85 -11.40 -2.42
CA THR A 82 7.65 -12.46 -3.43
C THR A 82 6.85 -12.00 -4.64
N PHE A 83 6.02 -10.98 -4.50
CA PHE A 83 5.12 -10.50 -5.54
C PHE A 83 5.67 -9.25 -6.24
N HIS A 84 5.29 -9.05 -7.50
CA HIS A 84 5.63 -7.85 -8.26
C HIS A 84 4.79 -6.61 -7.85
N ILE A 85 4.47 -6.47 -6.56
CA ILE A 85 3.60 -5.40 -6.02
C ILE A 85 4.19 -4.03 -6.34
N LYS A 86 5.51 -3.86 -6.20
CA LYS A 86 6.18 -2.59 -6.58
C LYS A 86 5.91 -2.21 -8.03
N SER A 87 5.90 -3.19 -8.94
CA SER A 87 5.57 -2.95 -10.35
C SER A 87 4.10 -2.59 -10.53
N LEU A 88 3.19 -3.24 -9.81
CA LEU A 88 1.76 -2.91 -9.84
C LEU A 88 1.48 -1.50 -9.30
N LEU A 89 2.13 -1.12 -8.21
CA LEU A 89 2.04 0.25 -7.66
C LEU A 89 2.60 1.28 -8.63
N LYS A 90 3.70 0.99 -9.34
CA LYS A 90 4.19 1.87 -10.41
C LYS A 90 3.23 1.97 -11.60
N LEU A 91 2.45 0.93 -11.90
CA LEU A 91 1.38 1.04 -12.89
C LEU A 91 0.30 2.02 -12.44
N VAL A 92 -0.01 2.06 -11.13
CA VAL A 92 -0.95 3.04 -10.56
C VAL A 92 -0.50 4.47 -10.86
N GLU A 93 0.80 4.75 -10.65
CA GLU A 93 1.38 6.09 -10.87
C GLU A 93 1.08 6.64 -12.28
N ILE A 94 1.07 5.77 -13.30
CA ILE A 94 0.78 6.14 -14.70
C ILE A 94 -0.57 6.82 -14.85
N PHE A 95 -1.58 6.43 -14.07
CA PHE A 95 -2.93 6.95 -14.21
C PHE A 95 -3.40 7.82 -13.03
N THR A 96 -2.77 7.76 -11.86
CA THR A 96 -3.22 8.53 -10.69
C THR A 96 -2.64 9.92 -10.58
N GLY A 97 -1.40 10.17 -10.98
CA GLY A 97 -0.78 11.50 -10.94
C GLY A 97 0.05 11.78 -9.68
N PRO A 98 0.79 12.92 -9.67
CA PRO A 98 2.00 13.11 -8.88
C PRO A 98 1.78 13.12 -7.35
N LYS A 99 0.59 13.45 -6.88
CA LYS A 99 0.29 13.42 -5.44
C LYS A 99 0.19 11.98 -4.92
N VAL A 100 -0.48 11.12 -5.69
CA VAL A 100 -0.60 9.70 -5.37
C VAL A 100 0.76 9.02 -5.51
N ASP A 101 1.56 9.41 -6.49
CA ASP A 101 2.93 8.89 -6.68
C ASP A 101 3.79 9.15 -5.43
N LYS A 102 3.70 10.34 -4.82
CA LYS A 102 4.42 10.62 -3.57
C LYS A 102 4.01 9.67 -2.44
N VAL A 103 2.72 9.41 -2.29
CA VAL A 103 2.19 8.46 -1.29
C VAL A 103 2.68 7.04 -1.58
N ILE A 104 2.64 6.60 -2.83
CA ILE A 104 3.13 5.29 -3.26
C ILE A 104 4.62 5.14 -2.95
N ASN A 105 5.44 6.12 -3.30
CA ASN A 105 6.88 6.08 -3.05
C ASN A 105 7.19 6.06 -1.55
N LYS A 106 6.47 6.83 -0.74
CA LYS A 106 6.59 6.79 0.73
C LYS A 106 6.19 5.42 1.29
N PHE A 107 5.09 4.84 0.80
CA PHE A 107 4.63 3.51 1.21
C PHE A 107 5.63 2.40 0.83
N ILE A 108 6.22 2.47 -0.36
CA ILE A 108 7.29 1.55 -0.79
C ILE A 108 8.47 1.65 0.18
N ALA A 109 8.93 2.86 0.50
CA ALA A 109 10.06 3.06 1.41
C ALA A 109 9.76 2.52 2.82
N ILE A 110 8.56 2.75 3.35
CA ILE A 110 8.13 2.20 4.63
C ILE A 110 8.08 0.67 4.58
N SER A 111 7.48 0.10 3.53
CA SER A 111 7.35 -1.35 3.39
C SER A 111 8.72 -2.02 3.26
N ASP A 112 9.64 -1.41 2.51
CA ASP A 112 11.02 -1.89 2.41
C ASP A 112 11.71 -1.85 3.78
N SER A 113 11.58 -0.74 4.54
CA SER A 113 12.14 -0.66 5.89
C SER A 113 11.52 -1.66 6.88
N LEU A 114 10.23 -1.97 6.76
CA LEU A 114 9.55 -2.99 7.58
C LEU A 114 10.02 -4.41 7.23
N CYS A 115 10.42 -4.64 5.98
CA CYS A 115 10.75 -5.96 5.45
C CYS A 115 12.23 -6.23 5.25
N GLU A 116 13.09 -5.25 5.50
CA GLU A 116 14.52 -5.44 5.61
C GLU A 116 14.84 -6.35 6.81
N PRO A 117 15.77 -7.32 6.66
CA PRO A 117 16.22 -8.10 7.79
C PRO A 117 16.89 -7.17 8.81
N GLN A 118 16.28 -7.04 9.99
CA GLN A 118 16.95 -6.35 11.09
C GLN A 118 18.19 -7.17 11.52
N PRO A 119 19.34 -6.51 11.74
CA PRO A 119 20.59 -7.18 12.09
C PRO A 119 20.54 -7.96 13.41
#